data_AF-M7AHE7-F1
#
_entry.id   AF-M7AHE7-F1
#
_cell.length_a   1.000
_cell.length_b   1.000
_cell.length_c   1.000
_cell.angle_alpha   90.00
_cell.angle_beta   90.00
_cell.angle_gamma   90.00
#
_symmetry.space_group_name_H-M   'P 1'
#
loop_
_entity.id
_entity.type
_entity.pdbx_description
1 polymer ?
#
loop_
_entity_poly.entity_id
_entity_poly.type
_entity_poly.pdbx_seq_one_letter_code
_entity_poly.pdbx_strand_id
1 'polypeptide(L)'
;MHRMEHITGDSKGYGFVEFESDEVAKIVADTMNNYLFCERLLKCEFMPPEKVHENLFRGSQKTFRKPSHPAVKRYNKKRTPQEKTRMTERLLKNEKRLRKRLAEKGIDYDFPGFDPTPVCTPTALERRKSQPAEADEDEITIKLPPTSVKSTTQKTKKTTKLQKKINPKKRK
;
A
#
# COMPACT_ATOMS: atom_id res chain seq x y z
N MET A 1 7.92 -6.02 6.02
CA MET A 1 8.10 -4.70 5.37
C MET A 1 6.72 -4.17 5.00
N HIS A 2 6.22 -3.13 5.68
CA HIS A 2 4.95 -2.51 5.32
C HIS A 2 5.16 -1.64 4.08
N ARG A 3 4.57 -2.05 2.96
CA ARG A 3 4.56 -1.28 1.70
C ARG A 3 3.70 -0.04 1.95
N MET A 4 4.33 1.12 2.17
CA MET A 4 3.62 2.40 2.09
C MET A 4 3.13 2.55 0.65
N GLU A 5 1.82 2.42 0.46
CA GLU A 5 1.21 2.70 -0.84
C GLU A 5 1.47 4.17 -1.18
N HIS A 6 2.25 4.39 -2.25
CA HIS A 6 2.58 5.72 -2.71
C HIS A 6 1.32 6.38 -3.27
N ILE A 7 0.94 7.53 -2.74
CA ILE A 7 -0.11 8.36 -3.33
C ILE A 7 0.48 9.00 -4.59
N THR A 8 0.22 8.39 -5.75
CA THR A 8 0.77 8.79 -7.06
C THR A 8 0.24 10.14 -7.54
N GLY A 9 -0.90 10.58 -7.01
CA GLY A 9 -1.56 11.84 -7.40
C GLY A 9 -2.31 11.76 -8.74
N ASP A 10 -2.44 10.56 -9.30
CA ASP A 10 -3.22 10.31 -10.50
C ASP A 10 -4.73 10.35 -10.20
N SER A 11 -5.53 10.56 -11.23
CA SER A 11 -6.98 10.57 -11.11
C SER A 11 -7.51 9.18 -10.74
N LYS A 12 -8.58 9.13 -9.95
CA LYS A 12 -9.22 7.87 -9.52
C LYS A 12 -10.31 7.38 -10.48
N GLY A 13 -10.52 8.07 -11.61
CA GLY A 13 -11.55 7.72 -12.59
C GLY A 13 -12.99 8.10 -12.21
N TYR A 14 -13.16 9.01 -11.24
CA TYR A 14 -14.43 9.64 -10.88
C TYR A 14 -14.20 11.12 -10.51
N GLY A 15 -15.26 11.93 -10.53
CA GLY A 15 -15.24 13.34 -10.17
C GLY A 15 -16.64 13.83 -9.79
N PHE A 16 -16.69 15.02 -9.21
CA PHE A 16 -17.93 15.68 -8.81
C PHE A 16 -18.01 17.04 -9.50
N VAL A 17 -19.20 17.40 -9.95
CA VAL A 17 -19.49 18.67 -10.60
C VAL A 17 -20.62 19.34 -9.83
N GLU A 18 -20.43 20.60 -9.51
CA GLU A 18 -21.42 21.45 -8.85
C GLU A 18 -22.02 22.39 -9.91
N PHE A 19 -23.35 22.46 -9.95
CA PHE A 19 -24.09 23.39 -10.80
C PHE A 19 -24.80 24.40 -9.92
N GLU A 20 -25.05 25.59 -10.46
CA GLU A 20 -25.78 26.65 -9.76
C GLU A 20 -27.27 26.30 -9.54
N SER A 21 -27.84 25.47 -10.41
CA SER A 21 -29.24 25.04 -10.33
C SER A 21 -29.36 23.52 -10.29
N ASP A 22 -30.19 23.04 -9.37
CA ASP A 22 -30.51 21.63 -9.17
C ASP A 22 -31.19 21.00 -10.41
N GLU A 23 -31.99 21.78 -11.13
CA GLU A 23 -32.70 21.32 -12.32
C GLU A 23 -31.72 21.01 -13.46
N VAL A 24 -30.73 21.89 -13.65
CA VAL A 24 -29.65 21.69 -14.62
C VAL A 24 -28.85 20.44 -14.26
N ALA A 25 -28.53 20.26 -12.97
CA ALA A 25 -27.81 19.07 -12.52
C ALA A 25 -28.57 17.77 -12.82
N LYS A 26 -29.90 17.73 -12.65
CA LYS A 26 -30.73 16.56 -12.98
C LYS A 26 -30.73 16.28 -14.48
N ILE A 27 -30.97 17.30 -15.30
CA ILE A 27 -30.98 17.17 -16.77
C ILE A 27 -29.62 16.67 -17.27
N VAL A 28 -28.51 17.24 -16.79
CA VAL A 28 -27.17 16.80 -17.16
C VAL A 28 -26.91 15.36 -16.72
N ALA A 29 -27.32 14.97 -15.51
CA ALA A 29 -27.15 13.61 -15.04
C ALA A 29 -27.90 12.60 -15.92
N ASP A 30 -29.16 12.88 -16.24
CA ASP A 30 -29.99 11.99 -17.06
C ASP A 30 -29.49 11.91 -18.52
N THR A 31 -29.04 13.04 -19.09
CA THR A 31 -28.56 13.10 -20.47
C THR A 31 -27.17 12.48 -20.68
N MET A 32 -26.27 12.62 -19.70
CA MET A 32 -24.90 12.10 -19.81
C MET A 32 -24.73 10.68 -19.27
N ASN A 33 -25.76 10.12 -18.61
CA ASN A 33 -25.69 8.77 -18.11
C ASN A 33 -25.69 7.73 -19.25
N ASN A 34 -24.75 6.79 -19.19
CA ASN A 34 -24.45 5.80 -20.22
C ASN A 34 -23.99 6.40 -21.56
N TYR A 35 -23.49 7.64 -21.55
CA TYR A 35 -22.85 8.21 -22.74
C TYR A 35 -21.49 7.56 -23.00
N LEU A 36 -21.20 7.19 -24.25
CA LEU A 36 -19.90 6.65 -24.62
C LEU A 36 -18.88 7.80 -24.72
N PHE A 37 -17.97 7.87 -23.76
CA PHE A 37 -16.94 8.92 -23.72
C PHE A 37 -15.55 8.30 -23.84
N CYS A 38 -14.87 8.61 -24.94
CA CYS A 38 -13.66 7.91 -25.37
C CYS A 38 -13.92 6.39 -25.43
N GLU A 39 -13.26 5.61 -24.58
CA GLU A 39 -13.34 4.15 -24.56
C GLU A 39 -14.22 3.62 -23.41
N ARG A 40 -14.85 4.49 -22.61
CA ARG A 40 -15.63 4.07 -21.44
C ARG A 40 -17.01 4.72 -21.41
N LEU A 41 -18.01 3.95 -20.99
CA LEU A 41 -19.34 4.48 -20.69
C LEU A 41 -19.26 5.38 -19.45
N LEU A 42 -19.75 6.60 -19.57
CA LEU A 42 -19.95 7.49 -18.44
C LEU A 42 -21.13 7.00 -17.62
N LYS A 43 -20.94 6.99 -16.30
CA LYS A 43 -22.02 6.78 -15.35
C LYS A 43 -22.20 8.08 -14.58
N CYS A 44 -23.31 8.76 -14.84
CA CYS A 44 -23.66 10.02 -14.21
C CYS A 44 -24.88 9.79 -13.31
N GLU A 45 -24.79 10.22 -12.06
CA GLU A 45 -25.89 10.12 -11.10
C GLU A 45 -26.05 11.48 -10.41
N PHE A 46 -27.30 11.92 -10.25
CA PHE A 46 -27.61 13.10 -9.44
C PHE A 46 -27.42 12.77 -7.95
N MET A 47 -26.64 13.59 -7.25
CA MET A 47 -26.33 13.37 -5.85
C MET A 47 -27.10 14.38 -4.99
N PRO A 48 -28.04 13.91 -4.12
CA PRO A 48 -28.78 14.81 -3.24
C PRO A 48 -27.86 15.44 -2.19
N PRO A 49 -28.19 16.65 -1.69
CA PRO A 49 -27.32 17.40 -0.79
C PRO A 49 -27.00 16.65 0.52
N GLU A 50 -27.88 15.79 1.01
CA GLU A 50 -27.65 14.98 2.22
C GLU A 50 -26.50 13.98 2.10
N LYS A 51 -26.23 13.50 0.87
CA LYS A 51 -25.13 12.55 0.61
C LYS A 51 -23.82 13.28 0.31
N VAL A 52 -23.87 14.59 0.09
CA VAL A 52 -22.68 15.40 -0.18
C VAL A 52 -21.95 15.64 1.13
N HIS A 53 -20.70 15.24 1.19
CA HIS A 53 -19.86 15.54 2.34
C HIS A 53 -19.54 17.04 2.38
N GLU A 54 -19.63 17.68 3.55
CA GLU A 54 -19.44 19.14 3.73
C GLU A 54 -18.14 19.69 3.11
N ASN A 55 -17.09 18.89 3.14
CA ASN A 55 -15.76 19.25 2.61
C ASN A 55 -15.50 18.82 1.16
N LEU A 56 -16.51 18.32 0.43
CA LEU A 56 -16.32 17.76 -0.92
C LEU A 56 -15.75 18.79 -1.91
N PHE A 57 -16.32 19.99 -1.90
CA PHE A 57 -15.92 21.08 -2.80
C PHE A 57 -14.97 22.08 -2.14
N ARG A 58 -14.53 21.83 -0.90
CA ARG A 58 -13.62 22.74 -0.18
C ARG A 58 -12.27 22.81 -0.91
N GLY A 59 -12.02 23.93 -1.59
CA GLY A 59 -10.80 24.15 -2.36
C GLY A 59 -10.83 23.55 -3.76
N SER A 60 -12.02 23.27 -4.32
CA SER A 60 -12.20 22.82 -5.71
C SER A 60 -11.63 23.80 -6.74
N GLN A 61 -11.56 25.09 -6.39
CA GLN A 61 -10.99 26.15 -7.23
C GLN A 61 -9.47 26.07 -7.34
N LYS A 62 -8.80 25.26 -6.52
CA LYS A 62 -7.35 25.08 -6.60
C LYS A 62 -7.00 24.11 -7.72
N THR A 63 -6.19 24.57 -8.66
CA THR A 63 -5.63 23.69 -9.70
C THR A 63 -4.57 22.77 -9.11
N PHE A 64 -4.60 21.49 -9.50
CA PHE A 64 -3.57 20.54 -9.11
C PHE A 64 -2.22 20.94 -9.72
N ARG A 65 -1.21 21.13 -8.87
CA ARG A 65 0.18 21.35 -9.29
C ARG A 65 1.04 20.22 -8.78
N LYS A 66 1.77 19.56 -9.69
CA LYS A 66 2.74 18.53 -9.31
C LYS A 66 3.78 19.14 -8.35
N PRO A 67 4.04 18.53 -7.18
CA PRO A 67 5.03 19.05 -6.25
C PRO A 67 6.41 19.15 -6.92
N SER A 68 7.04 20.32 -6.83
CA SER A 68 8.39 20.54 -7.39
C SER A 68 9.44 19.62 -6.73
N HIS A 69 9.32 19.39 -5.42
CA HIS A 69 10.24 18.55 -4.64
C HIS A 69 9.49 17.40 -3.96
N PRO A 70 9.13 16.34 -4.72
CA PRO A 70 8.32 15.24 -4.18
C PRO A 70 9.06 14.51 -3.06
N ALA A 71 8.34 14.24 -1.96
CA ALA A 71 8.92 13.60 -0.78
C ALA A 71 9.53 12.22 -1.09
N VAL A 72 8.92 11.48 -2.03
CA VAL A 72 9.42 10.19 -2.51
C VAL A 72 10.85 10.31 -3.03
N LYS A 73 11.18 11.33 -3.82
CA LYS A 73 12.55 11.55 -4.31
C LYS A 73 13.52 11.82 -3.17
N ARG A 74 13.09 12.53 -2.13
CA ARG A 74 13.94 12.81 -0.94
C ARG A 74 14.21 11.56 -0.11
N TYR A 75 13.20 10.73 0.12
CA TYR A 75 13.35 9.51 0.91
C TYR A 75 14.09 8.41 0.16
N ASN A 76 13.84 8.28 -1.15
CA ASN A 76 14.48 7.27 -1.99
C ASN A 76 15.84 7.72 -2.54
N LYS A 77 16.31 8.94 -2.21
CA LYS A 77 17.63 9.43 -2.63
C LYS A 77 18.71 8.50 -2.06
N LYS A 78 19.58 7.99 -2.94
CA LYS A 78 20.77 7.25 -2.51
C LYS A 78 21.68 8.18 -1.71
N ARG A 79 21.99 7.78 -0.47
CA ARG A 79 22.87 8.55 0.43
C ARG A 79 24.34 8.36 0.07
N THR A 80 25.11 9.45 0.17
CA THR A 80 26.57 9.40 0.04
C THR A 80 27.22 8.73 1.24
N PRO A 81 28.48 8.25 1.14
CA PRO A 81 29.19 7.66 2.28
C PRO A 81 29.26 8.60 3.50
N GLN A 82 29.53 9.89 3.28
CA GLN A 82 29.56 10.91 4.34
C GLN A 82 28.18 11.15 4.98
N GLU A 83 27.10 11.09 4.19
CA GLU A 83 25.74 11.18 4.74
C GLU A 83 25.40 9.92 5.57
N LYS A 84 25.92 8.75 5.19
CA LYS A 84 25.76 7.51 5.96
C LYS A 84 26.51 7.57 7.30
N THR A 85 27.75 8.09 7.34
CA THR A 85 28.50 8.23 8.61
C THR A 85 27.81 9.22 9.56
N ARG A 86 27.36 10.37 9.05
CA ARG A 86 26.55 11.32 9.87
C ARG A 86 25.26 10.68 10.39
N MET A 87 24.65 9.79 9.62
CA MET A 87 23.47 9.05 10.06
C MET A 87 23.82 8.05 11.18
N THR A 88 24.89 7.27 11.04
CA THR A 88 25.31 6.30 12.06
C THR A 88 25.70 7.00 13.36
N GLU A 89 26.40 8.13 13.31
CA GLU A 89 26.71 8.96 14.48
C GLU A 89 25.44 9.44 15.21
N ARG A 90 24.43 9.90 14.44
CA ARG A 90 23.14 10.31 15.01
C ARG A 90 22.41 9.14 15.65
N LEU A 91 22.45 7.95 15.04
CA LEU A 91 21.86 6.74 15.59
C LEU A 91 22.52 6.36 16.92
N LEU A 92 23.86 6.31 16.98
CA LEU A 92 24.61 6.00 18.20
C LEU A 92 24.35 7.03 19.32
N LYS A 93 24.23 8.32 18.98
CA LYS A 93 23.88 9.36 19.97
C LYS A 93 22.46 9.17 20.52
N ASN A 94 21.51 8.81 19.67
CA ASN A 94 20.12 8.57 20.08
C ASN A 94 19.99 7.29 20.91
N GLU A 95 20.74 6.24 20.55
CA GLU A 95 20.85 4.99 21.32
C GLU A 95 21.36 5.26 22.74
N LYS A 96 22.46 6.01 22.89
CA LYS A 96 22.98 6.40 24.22
C LYS A 96 21.94 7.18 25.04
N ARG A 97 21.17 8.07 24.40
CA ARG A 97 20.08 8.82 25.06
C ARG A 97 18.94 7.90 25.49
N LEU A 98 18.60 6.90 24.67
CA LEU A 98 17.55 5.92 24.97
C LEU A 98 17.96 5.04 26.15
N ARG A 99 19.18 4.49 26.16
CA ARG A 99 19.69 3.68 27.27
C ARG A 99 19.68 4.44 28.60
N LYS A 100 20.10 5.71 28.60
CA LYS A 100 20.01 6.58 29.79
C LYS A 100 18.57 6.74 30.29
N ARG A 101 17.62 7.03 29.39
CA ARG A 101 16.19 7.15 29.75
C ARG A 101 15.57 5.85 30.25
N LEU A 102 16.05 4.70 29.78
CA LEU A 102 15.58 3.39 30.25
C LEU A 102 16.13 3.10 31.66
N ALA A 103 17.42 3.38 31.88
CA ALA A 103 18.05 3.25 33.19
C ALA A 103 17.40 4.16 34.25
N GLU A 104 17.09 5.41 33.89
CA GLU A 104 16.34 6.35 34.75
C GLU A 104 14.95 5.81 35.15
N LYS A 105 14.33 4.99 34.30
CA LYS A 105 13.03 4.36 34.56
C LYS A 105 13.15 2.97 35.23
N GLY A 106 14.37 2.55 35.58
CA GLY A 106 14.63 1.25 36.20
C GLY A 106 14.43 0.05 35.26
N ILE A 107 14.42 0.28 33.94
CA ILE A 107 14.26 -0.78 32.94
C ILE A 107 15.66 -1.21 32.50
N ASP A 108 16.08 -2.40 32.91
CA ASP A 108 17.30 -3.03 32.42
C ASP A 108 17.02 -3.69 31.06
N TYR A 109 17.44 -3.02 29.99
CA TYR A 109 17.26 -3.48 28.62
C TYR A 109 18.53 -3.27 27.82
N ASP A 110 19.29 -4.34 27.67
CA ASP A 110 20.43 -4.40 26.77
C ASP A 110 19.99 -4.88 25.39
N PHE A 111 20.34 -4.11 24.36
CA PHE A 111 20.04 -4.46 22.98
C PHE A 111 21.32 -4.38 22.15
N PRO A 112 21.52 -5.32 21.21
CA PRO A 112 22.63 -5.25 20.27
C PRO A 112 22.47 -3.96 19.45
N GLY A 113 23.34 -2.99 19.72
CA GLY A 113 23.29 -1.63 19.20
C GLY A 113 23.34 -1.53 17.68
N PHE A 114 23.40 -0.30 17.17
CA PHE A 114 23.71 -0.06 15.75
C PHE A 114 25.20 -0.21 15.41
N ASP A 115 25.98 -0.82 16.31
CA ASP A 115 27.40 -1.07 16.09
C ASP A 115 27.61 -2.04 14.91
N PRO A 116 28.69 -1.87 14.14
CA PRO A 116 29.02 -2.77 13.05
C PRO A 116 29.43 -4.12 13.63
N THR A 117 28.45 -5.00 13.85
CA THR A 117 28.72 -6.38 14.21
C THR A 117 29.46 -7.07 13.05
N PRO A 118 30.42 -7.97 13.33
CA PRO A 118 31.23 -8.65 12.30
C PRO A 118 30.41 -9.55 11.35
N VAL A 119 29.11 -9.76 11.63
CA VAL A 119 28.17 -10.56 10.84
C VAL A 119 27.96 -9.99 9.43
N CYS A 120 28.20 -8.69 9.22
CA CYS A 120 28.05 -8.03 7.92
C CYS A 120 29.38 -7.44 7.39
N THR A 121 30.48 -8.16 7.59
CA THR A 121 31.74 -7.88 6.86
C THR A 121 31.58 -8.25 5.37
N PRO A 122 32.15 -7.48 4.43
CA PRO A 122 32.05 -7.78 2.99
C PRO A 122 32.61 -9.18 2.66
N THR A 123 33.58 -9.66 3.45
CA THR A 123 34.15 -11.01 3.36
C THR A 123 33.12 -12.12 3.56
N ALA A 124 32.14 -11.94 4.46
CA ALA A 124 31.04 -12.90 4.65
C ALA A 124 30.02 -12.86 3.50
N LEU A 125 29.91 -11.71 2.81
CA LEU A 125 29.04 -11.53 1.63
C LEU A 125 29.70 -12.06 0.34
N GLU A 126 31.03 -11.94 0.21
CA GLU A 126 31.81 -12.51 -0.90
C GLU A 126 31.81 -14.05 -0.86
N ARG A 127 31.94 -14.65 0.34
CA ARG A 127 31.80 -16.12 0.53
C ARG A 127 30.46 -16.68 0.05
N ARG A 128 29.40 -15.86 -0.04
CA ARG A 128 28.09 -16.28 -0.58
C ARG A 128 27.94 -16.06 -2.09
N LYS A 129 28.82 -15.28 -2.71
CA LYS A 129 28.85 -15.09 -4.18
C LYS A 129 29.74 -16.12 -4.87
N SER A 130 30.69 -16.71 -4.15
CA SER A 130 31.60 -17.73 -4.69
C SER A 130 31.02 -19.15 -4.49
N GLN A 131 30.05 -19.52 -5.31
CA GLN A 131 29.89 -20.89 -5.79
C GLN A 131 29.60 -20.79 -7.30
N PRO A 132 30.59 -21.04 -8.17
CA PRO A 132 30.31 -21.38 -9.55
C PRO A 132 29.71 -22.80 -9.54
N ALA A 133 28.46 -22.91 -9.99
CA ALA A 133 27.96 -24.18 -10.48
C ALA A 133 28.58 -24.37 -11.86
N GLU A 134 29.63 -25.19 -11.93
CA GLU A 134 30.01 -25.83 -13.19
C GLU A 134 28.81 -26.67 -13.63
N ALA A 135 28.29 -26.34 -14.81
CA ALA A 135 27.22 -27.06 -15.45
C ALA A 135 27.83 -28.24 -16.21
N ASP A 136 27.95 -29.38 -15.53
CA ASP A 136 28.02 -30.67 -16.21
C ASP A 136 26.59 -31.18 -16.35
N GLU A 137 26.16 -31.33 -17.61
CA GLU A 137 24.85 -31.87 -17.98
C GLU A 137 24.82 -33.37 -17.71
N ASP A 138 24.22 -33.79 -16.59
CA ASP A 138 23.70 -35.15 -16.46
C ASP A 138 22.38 -35.16 -15.67
N GLU A 139 21.42 -35.82 -16.29
CA GLU A 139 20.02 -36.02 -15.96
C GLU A 139 19.77 -36.44 -14.49
N ILE A 140 19.19 -35.55 -13.67
CA ILE A 140 18.71 -35.91 -12.33
C ILE A 140 17.22 -36.27 -12.40
N THR A 141 16.95 -37.56 -12.45
CA THR A 141 15.62 -38.18 -12.31
C THR A 141 15.01 -37.84 -10.95
N ILE A 142 13.93 -37.05 -10.93
CA ILE A 142 13.16 -36.76 -9.71
C ILE A 142 12.24 -37.96 -9.41
N LYS A 143 12.66 -38.86 -8.51
CA LYS A 143 11.74 -39.83 -7.87
C LYS A 143 10.84 -39.10 -6.89
N LEU A 144 9.62 -38.79 -7.31
CA LEU A 144 8.55 -38.33 -6.43
C LEU A 144 7.97 -39.52 -5.62
N PRO A 145 7.82 -39.40 -4.28
CA PRO A 145 6.98 -40.31 -3.51
C PRO A 145 5.48 -40.05 -3.80
N PRO A 146 4.62 -41.08 -3.72
CA PRO A 146 3.26 -41.04 -4.26
C PRO A 146 2.31 -40.13 -3.48
N THR A 147 1.55 -39.33 -4.22
CA THR A 147 0.41 -38.55 -3.74
C THR A 147 -0.81 -39.45 -3.54
N SER A 148 -1.32 -39.52 -2.31
CA SER A 148 -2.66 -40.06 -2.05
C SER A 148 -3.70 -39.00 -2.42
N VAL A 149 -4.31 -39.13 -3.59
CA VAL A 149 -5.51 -38.38 -3.98
C VAL A 149 -6.70 -39.34 -3.92
N LYS A 150 -7.64 -39.12 -3.01
CA LYS A 150 -9.03 -39.59 -3.18
C LYS A 150 -9.88 -38.37 -3.54
N SER A 151 -10.30 -38.30 -4.79
CA SER A 151 -11.46 -37.49 -5.21
C SER A 151 -12.15 -38.17 -6.38
N THR A 152 -13.27 -38.83 -6.10
CA THR A 152 -14.24 -39.26 -7.10
C THR A 152 -15.34 -38.19 -7.16
N THR A 153 -15.52 -37.61 -8.34
CA THR A 153 -16.60 -36.69 -8.71
C THR A 153 -17.96 -37.41 -8.67
N GLN A 154 -19.04 -36.75 -8.20
CA GLN A 154 -20.35 -36.80 -8.86
C GLN A 154 -21.37 -35.77 -8.32
N LYS A 155 -22.23 -35.32 -9.26
CA LYS A 155 -23.21 -34.21 -9.23
C LYS A 155 -24.41 -34.46 -8.29
N THR A 156 -25.11 -33.41 -7.82
CA THR A 156 -26.53 -33.08 -8.15
C THR A 156 -27.16 -31.89 -7.36
N LYS A 157 -27.74 -30.96 -8.13
CA LYS A 157 -29.00 -30.17 -8.02
C LYS A 157 -29.57 -29.59 -6.68
N LYS A 158 -29.83 -28.26 -6.78
CA LYS A 158 -31.08 -27.46 -6.49
C LYS A 158 -31.38 -26.85 -5.09
N THR A 159 -31.73 -25.54 -5.16
CA THR A 159 -32.63 -24.68 -4.32
C THR A 159 -32.19 -24.40 -2.86
N THR A 160 -32.26 -23.20 -2.25
CA THR A 160 -33.38 -22.22 -2.12
C THR A 160 -32.86 -20.88 -1.54
N LYS A 161 -33.56 -19.76 -1.78
CA LYS A 161 -33.33 -18.41 -1.21
C LYS A 161 -33.56 -18.37 0.32
N LEU A 162 -32.78 -17.58 1.06
CA LEU A 162 -33.30 -16.81 2.20
C LEU A 162 -32.46 -15.54 2.47
N GLN A 163 -33.12 -14.39 2.32
CA GLN A 163 -32.66 -13.07 2.75
C GLN A 163 -32.77 -12.98 4.28
N LYS A 164 -31.78 -12.41 4.96
CA LYS A 164 -31.98 -11.80 6.29
C LYS A 164 -31.31 -10.43 6.38
N LYS A 165 -32.20 -9.44 6.48
CA LYS A 165 -31.97 -8.06 6.88
C LYS A 165 -31.31 -8.02 8.27
N ILE A 166 -30.36 -7.11 8.48
CA ILE A 166 -29.94 -6.67 9.81
C ILE A 166 -30.18 -5.15 9.86
N ASN A 167 -31.07 -4.74 10.76
CA ASN A 167 -31.47 -3.36 11.02
C ASN A 167 -30.56 -2.76 12.13
N PRO A 168 -30.15 -1.48 12.06
CA PRO A 168 -29.33 -0.86 13.11
C PRO A 168 -30.16 -0.46 14.34
N LYS A 169 -29.67 -0.80 15.54
CA LYS A 169 -30.26 -0.41 16.83
C LYS A 169 -30.02 1.08 17.11
N LYS A 170 -31.11 1.82 17.29
CA LYS A 170 -31.14 3.15 17.95
C LYS A 170 -30.65 3.00 19.41
N ARG A 171 -29.77 3.90 19.86
CA ARG A 171 -29.55 4.18 21.29
C ARG A 171 -30.08 5.58 21.57
N LYS A 172 -30.80 5.67 22.68
CA LYS A 172 -31.33 6.89 23.31
C LYS A 172 -30.20 7.82 23.72
#